data_AF-A0A355GQ80-F1
#
_entry.id   AF-A0A355GQ80-F1
#
_cell.length_a   1.000
_cell.length_b   1.000
_cell.length_c   1.000
_cell.angle_alpha   90.00
_cell.angle_beta   90.00
_cell.angle_gamma   90.00
#
_symmetry.space_group_name_H-M   'P 1'
#
loop_
_entity.id
_entity.type
_entity.pdbx_description
1 polymer ?
#
loop_
_entity_poly.entity_id
_entity_poly.type
_entity_poly.pdbx_seq_one_letter_code
_entity_poly.pdbx_strand_id
1 'polypeptide(L)'
;MQSRPNYENEDWLTIICTDHGGLKRGHSKGHQVPEIRRVFLIVHGPSVTPGRIQEQAYVVDVTATALAHLLGKVDEQWQLDGKVVGLKNKK
;
A
#
# COMPACT_ATOMS: atom_id res chain seq x y z
N MET A 1 18.98 7.14 13.61
CA MET A 1 18.31 6.08 12.81
C MET A 1 19.11 5.73 11.55
N GLN A 2 20.45 5.95 11.52
CA GLN A 2 21.27 5.74 10.32
C GLN A 2 22.57 4.97 10.60
N SER A 3 22.79 4.47 11.83
CA SER A 3 24.02 3.78 12.23
C SER A 3 24.11 2.32 11.76
N ARG A 4 23.16 1.86 10.93
CA ARG A 4 23.15 0.49 10.42
C ARG A 4 24.24 0.36 9.34
N PRO A 5 25.06 -0.70 9.33
CA PRO A 5 26.16 -0.84 8.37
C PRO A 5 25.77 -0.74 6.89
N ASN A 6 24.51 -1.05 6.55
CA ASN A 6 24.01 -1.05 5.18
C ASN A 6 23.02 0.08 4.87
N TYR A 7 22.93 1.10 5.72
CA TYR A 7 21.91 2.16 5.65
C TYR A 7 21.78 2.80 4.24
N GLU A 8 22.91 3.10 3.60
CA GLU A 8 22.95 3.72 2.26
C GLU A 8 22.37 2.84 1.14
N ASN A 9 22.32 1.53 1.35
CA ASN A 9 21.80 0.57 0.36
C ASN A 9 20.36 0.13 0.68
N GLU A 10 19.75 0.65 1.74
CA GLU A 10 18.40 0.27 2.12
C GLU A 10 17.37 1.01 1.27
N ASP A 11 16.43 0.26 0.68
CA ASP A 11 15.26 0.79 0.01
C ASP A 11 14.02 0.49 0.85
N TRP A 12 13.64 1.43 1.72
CA TRP A 12 12.49 1.26 2.60
C TRP A 12 11.20 1.67 1.89
N LEU A 13 10.17 0.83 2.06
CA LEU A 13 8.80 1.15 1.69
C LEU A 13 7.96 1.31 2.97
N THR A 14 7.34 2.47 3.13
CA THR A 14 6.34 2.75 4.15
C THR A 14 4.96 2.78 3.51
N ILE A 15 4.06 1.91 3.96
CA ILE A 15 2.66 1.91 3.55
C ILE A 15 1.80 2.27 4.77
N ILE A 16 0.88 3.21 4.61
CA ILE A 16 -0.07 3.62 5.65
C ILE A 16 -1.48 3.49 5.09
N CYS A 17 -2.32 2.73 5.79
CA CYS A 17 -3.74 2.60 5.53
C CYS A 17 -4.49 2.33 6.85
N THR A 18 -5.81 2.30 6.78
CA THR A 18 -6.65 1.72 7.83
C THR A 18 -7.38 0.50 7.27
N ASP A 19 -7.79 -0.41 8.15
CA ASP A 19 -8.59 -1.58 7.80
C ASP A 19 -10.03 -1.18 7.39
N HIS A 20 -10.56 -0.16 8.05
CA HIS A 20 -11.82 0.49 7.70
C HIS A 20 -11.82 1.97 8.13
N GLY A 21 -12.84 2.70 7.71
CA GLY A 21 -13.08 4.09 8.10
C GLY A 21 -14.04 4.22 9.28
N GLY A 22 -14.63 5.40 9.43
CA GLY A 22 -15.47 5.77 10.57
C GLY A 22 -16.42 6.91 10.23
N LEU A 23 -17.62 6.92 10.84
CA LEU A 23 -18.57 8.03 10.75
C LEU A 23 -19.00 8.45 12.15
N LYS A 24 -18.69 9.71 12.51
CA LYS A 24 -18.88 10.27 13.86
C LYS A 24 -18.16 9.44 14.93
N ARG A 25 -18.91 8.67 15.73
CA ARG A 25 -18.41 7.79 16.80
C ARG A 25 -18.60 6.30 16.51
N GLY A 26 -18.98 5.96 15.28
CA GLY A 26 -19.26 4.57 14.89
C GLY A 26 -18.42 4.13 13.69
N HIS A 27 -18.20 2.83 13.60
CA HIS A 27 -17.49 2.17 12.49
C HIS A 27 -18.21 0.90 12.00
N SER A 28 -19.52 0.81 12.26
CA SER A 28 -20.36 -0.35 11.91
C SER A 28 -21.14 -0.11 10.59
N LYS A 29 -21.92 -1.11 10.16
CA LYS A 29 -22.74 -1.11 8.93
C LYS A 29 -21.95 -1.22 7.61
N GLY A 30 -20.61 -1.31 7.69
CA GLY A 30 -19.73 -1.76 6.62
C GLY A 30 -20.03 -1.09 5.27
N HIS A 31 -20.36 -1.90 4.26
CA HIS A 31 -20.57 -1.44 2.88
C HIS A 31 -21.77 -0.48 2.70
N GLN A 32 -22.68 -0.40 3.67
CA GLN A 32 -23.85 0.49 3.59
C GLN A 32 -23.50 1.96 3.89
N VAL A 33 -22.32 2.22 4.46
CA VAL A 33 -21.87 3.57 4.84
C VAL A 33 -20.54 3.85 4.14
N PRO A 34 -20.51 4.73 3.12
CA PRO A 34 -19.32 4.99 2.32
C PRO A 34 -18.08 5.39 3.14
N GLU A 35 -18.26 6.14 4.22
CA GLU A 35 -17.20 6.59 5.12
C GLU A 35 -16.55 5.43 5.90
N ILE A 36 -17.23 4.30 6.05
CA ILE A 36 -16.67 3.09 6.68
C ILE A 36 -15.84 2.29 5.69
N ARG A 37 -16.18 2.33 4.39
CA ARG A 37 -15.45 1.61 3.34
C ARG A 37 -14.31 2.43 2.73
N ARG A 38 -14.43 3.76 2.71
CA ARG A 38 -13.46 4.66 2.07
C ARG A 38 -12.35 5.00 3.06
N VAL A 39 -11.19 4.43 2.83
CA VAL A 39 -9.96 4.70 3.58
C VAL A 39 -8.91 5.33 2.69
N PHE A 40 -7.88 5.92 3.29
CA PHE A 40 -6.71 6.36 2.55
C PHE A 40 -5.72 5.21 2.39
N LEU A 41 -4.92 5.30 1.32
CA LEU A 41 -3.70 4.52 1.15
C LEU A 41 -2.58 5.50 0.79
N ILE A 42 -1.52 5.49 1.59
CA ILE A 42 -0.32 6.29 1.37
C ILE A 42 0.85 5.33 1.23
N VAL A 43 1.64 5.53 0.19
CA VAL A 43 2.85 4.75 -0.09
C VAL A 43 4.00 5.73 -0.19
N HIS A 44 5.11 5.46 0.49
CA HIS A 44 6.27 6.35 0.54
C HIS A 44 7.58 5.56 0.58
N GLY A 45 8.58 6.02 -0.17
CA GLY A 45 9.90 5.42 -0.22
C GLY A 45 10.66 5.79 -1.49
N PRO A 46 11.97 5.48 -1.57
CA PRO A 46 12.78 5.75 -2.76
C PRO A 46 12.23 5.11 -4.04
N SER A 47 11.61 3.94 -3.94
CA SER A 47 11.00 3.20 -5.06
C SER A 47 9.57 3.62 -5.43
N VAL A 48 9.01 4.66 -4.81
CA VAL A 48 7.63 5.13 -5.05
C VAL A 48 7.60 6.28 -6.06
N THR A 49 6.61 6.30 -6.95
CA THR A 49 6.32 7.44 -7.83
C THR A 49 5.59 8.52 -7.04
N PRO A 50 6.17 9.73 -6.87
CA PRO A 50 5.48 10.80 -6.14
C PRO A 50 4.20 11.25 -6.83
N GLY A 51 3.17 11.53 -6.03
CA GLY A 51 1.89 12.06 -6.51
C GLY A 51 0.70 11.20 -6.11
N ARG A 52 -0.45 11.51 -6.70
CA ARG A 52 -1.71 10.81 -6.42
C ARG A 52 -1.74 9.46 -7.14
N ILE A 53 -2.12 8.41 -6.41
CA ILE A 53 -2.55 7.14 -7.01
C ILE A 53 -3.83 7.41 -7.79
N GLN A 54 -3.76 7.33 -9.12
CA GLN A 54 -4.86 7.73 -10.02
C GLN A 54 -5.99 6.70 -10.01
N GLU A 55 -5.65 5.42 -9.95
CA GLU A 55 -6.62 4.33 -9.91
C GLU A 55 -7.17 4.13 -8.49
N GLN A 56 -8.38 3.59 -8.41
CA GLN A 56 -8.92 3.14 -7.13
C GLN A 56 -8.02 2.04 -6.56
N ALA A 57 -7.54 2.26 -5.33
CA ALA A 57 -6.81 1.28 -4.55
C ALA A 57 -7.70 0.65 -3.49
N TYR A 58 -7.32 -0.55 -3.05
CA TYR A 58 -8.01 -1.35 -2.05
C TYR A 58 -7.02 -1.82 -0.98
N VAL A 59 -7.53 -2.22 0.19
CA VAL A 59 -6.67 -2.70 1.29
C VAL A 59 -5.86 -3.95 0.89
N VAL A 60 -6.39 -4.79 -0.01
CA VAL A 60 -5.68 -5.97 -0.54
C VAL A 60 -4.46 -5.61 -1.38
N ASP A 61 -4.38 -4.39 -1.93
CA ASP A 61 -3.23 -3.92 -2.72
C ASP A 61 -1.99 -3.70 -1.83
N VAL A 62 -2.16 -3.53 -0.51
CA VAL A 62 -1.07 -3.38 0.45
C VAL A 62 -0.12 -4.58 0.38
N THR A 63 -0.67 -5.79 0.43
CA THR A 63 0.11 -7.03 0.40
C THR A 63 0.83 -7.20 -0.92
N ALA A 64 0.12 -7.02 -2.04
CA ALA A 64 0.71 -7.14 -3.37
C ALA A 64 1.85 -6.13 -3.58
N THR A 65 1.67 -4.88 -3.12
CA THR A 65 2.68 -3.82 -3.22
C THR A 65 3.89 -4.10 -2.35
N ALA A 66 3.69 -4.52 -1.09
CA ALA A 66 4.79 -4.86 -0.19
C ALA A 66 5.63 -6.04 -0.71
N LEU A 67 4.96 -7.08 -1.21
CA LEU A 67 5.65 -8.23 -1.80
C LEU A 67 6.42 -7.86 -3.06
N ALA A 68 5.85 -7.03 -3.95
CA ALA A 68 6.54 -6.57 -5.14
C ALA A 68 7.81 -5.75 -4.80
N HIS A 69 7.77 -4.97 -3.72
CA HIS A 69 8.94 -4.24 -3.23
C HIS A 69 10.02 -5.17 -2.69
N LEU A 70 9.64 -6.15 -1.85
CA LEU A 70 10.58 -7.07 -1.20
C LEU A 70 11.17 -8.11 -2.16
N LEU A 71 10.35 -8.63 -3.08
CA LEU A 71 10.68 -9.79 -3.91
C LEU A 71 10.90 -9.43 -5.39
N GLY A 72 10.51 -8.22 -5.81
CA GLY A 72 10.46 -7.86 -7.22
C GLY A 72 9.22 -8.43 -7.90
N LYS A 73 9.39 -9.51 -8.68
CA LYS A 73 8.25 -10.11 -9.40
C LYS A 73 7.43 -10.95 -8.41
N VAL A 74 6.15 -10.60 -8.25
CA VAL A 74 5.19 -11.42 -7.49
C VAL A 74 4.76 -12.59 -8.36
N ASP A 75 4.70 -13.78 -7.77
CA ASP A 75 4.28 -14.99 -8.48
C ASP A 75 2.77 -14.96 -8.77
N GLU A 76 2.42 -15.11 -10.04
CA GLU A 76 1.04 -15.12 -10.50
C GLU A 76 0.27 -16.34 -9.97
N GLN A 77 0.95 -17.44 -9.64
CA GLN A 77 0.33 -18.64 -9.06
C GLN A 77 -0.25 -18.40 -7.66
N TRP A 78 0.20 -17.35 -6.96
CA TRP A 78 -0.33 -17.00 -5.64
C TRP A 78 -1.73 -16.39 -5.71
N GLN A 79 -2.16 -15.97 -6.91
CA GLN A 79 -3.52 -15.46 -7.16
C GLN A 79 -3.93 -14.38 -6.14
N LEU A 80 -3.03 -13.43 -5.86
CA LEU A 80 -3.35 -12.33 -4.96
C LEU A 80 -4.50 -11.49 -5.54
N ASP A 81 -5.49 -11.18 -4.72
CA ASP A 81 -6.61 -10.32 -5.12
C ASP A 81 -6.20 -8.87 -5.38
N GLY A 82 -5.10 -8.43 -4.76
CA GLY A 82 -4.57 -7.08 -4.87
C GLY A 82 -3.58 -6.90 -6.01
N LYS A 83 -3.41 -5.66 -6.43
CA LYS A 83 -2.43 -5.23 -7.44
C LYS A 83 -1.37 -4.33 -6.83
N VAL A 84 -0.23 -4.23 -7.52
CA VAL A 84 0.85 -3.32 -7.12
C VAL A 84 0.42 -1.87 -7.38
N VAL A 85 0.57 -1.00 -6.38
CA VAL A 85 0.21 0.42 -6.48
C VAL A 85 1.33 1.34 -5.99
N GLY A 86 1.50 2.47 -6.65
CA GLY A 86 2.42 3.55 -6.22
C GLY A 86 3.91 3.31 -6.47
N LEU A 87 4.36 2.09 -6.77
CA LEU A 87 5.77 1.84 -7.12
C LEU A 87 6.12 2.43 -8.49
N LYS A 88 7.40 2.77 -8.69
CA LYS A 88 7.96 3.12 -10.00
C LYS A 88 7.93 1.89 -10.91
N ASN A 89 7.61 2.08 -12.18
CA ASN A 89 7.83 1.03 -13.18
C ASN A 89 9.33 0.72 -13.22
N LYS A 90 9.69 -0.55 -13.05
CA LYS A 90 11.07 -0.99 -13.32
C LYS A 90 11.32 -0.77 -14.81
N LYS A 91 12.37 0.00 -15.14
CA LYS A 91 12.88 0.10 -16.50
C LYS A 91 13.45 -1.23 -16.96
#